data_AF-A0A0Q6YAM6-F1
#
_entry.id   AF-A0A0Q6YAM6-F1
#
_cell.length_a   1.000
_cell.length_b   1.000
_cell.length_c   1.000
_cell.angle_alpha   90.00
_cell.angle_beta   90.00
_cell.angle_gamma   90.00
#
_symmetry.space_group_name_H-M   'P 1'
#
loop_
_entity.id
_entity.type
_entity.pdbx_description
1 polymer ?
#
loop_
_entity_poly.entity_id
_entity_poly.type
_entity_poly.pdbx_seq_one_letter_code
_entity_poly.pdbx_strand_id
1 'polypeptide(L)'
;MNGTALQDRPPASASWRIALPHSAAAVPVARALVRTALAELEHGADCDTAELLTAELVANAVEHTSGDTPIELVVELLPTGCQVEVHDPDPAPPGHLTQPDTRDPDPWQEHGRGLLLIRALSSSCGHRPTETGKAVWFRLPVVPPQRRPA
;
A
#
# COMPACT_ATOMS: atom_id res chain seq x y z
N MET A 1 48.41 -9.73 1.47
CA MET A 1 47.53 -9.77 0.28
C MET A 1 46.11 -9.73 0.80
N ASN A 2 45.54 -8.52 0.93
CA ASN A 2 44.21 -8.32 1.51
C ASN A 2 43.17 -8.60 0.44
N GLY A 3 42.41 -9.68 0.61
CA GLY A 3 41.18 -9.91 -0.15
C GLY A 3 40.10 -8.98 0.39
N THR A 4 39.80 -7.92 -0.33
CA THR A 4 38.64 -7.08 -0.06
C THR A 4 37.41 -7.92 -0.36
N ALA A 5 36.73 -8.38 0.71
CA ALA A 5 35.41 -8.97 0.59
C ALA A 5 34.50 -7.96 -0.12
N LEU A 6 33.96 -8.36 -1.26
CA LEU A 6 32.81 -7.69 -1.86
C LEU A 6 31.71 -7.76 -0.81
N GLN A 7 31.50 -6.65 -0.10
CA GLN A 7 30.34 -6.49 0.77
C GLN A 7 29.14 -6.52 -0.16
N ASP A 8 28.49 -7.67 -0.27
CA ASP A 8 27.22 -7.86 -0.93
C ASP A 8 26.21 -7.01 -0.16
N ARG A 9 26.08 -5.73 -0.54
CA ARG A 9 25.17 -4.80 0.12
C ARG A 9 23.78 -5.40 -0.09
N PRO A 10 23.08 -5.84 0.98
CA PRO A 10 21.70 -6.28 0.81
C PRO A 10 20.99 -5.12 0.10
N PRO A 11 20.26 -5.38 -1.00
CA PRO A 11 19.57 -4.33 -1.72
C PRO A 11 18.78 -3.48 -0.72
N ALA A 12 19.15 -2.20 -0.63
CA ALA A 12 18.75 -1.34 0.46
C ALA A 12 17.22 -1.21 0.46
N SER A 13 16.56 -1.64 1.53
CA SER A 13 15.18 -1.28 1.74
C SER A 13 15.10 0.19 2.15
N ALA A 14 14.07 0.88 1.65
CA ALA A 14 13.80 2.27 1.99
C ALA A 14 12.36 2.40 2.48
N SER A 15 12.13 3.29 3.45
CA SER A 15 10.82 3.48 4.04
C SER A 15 10.48 4.96 4.17
N TRP A 16 9.26 5.31 3.79
CA TRP A 16 8.66 6.61 3.97
C TRP A 16 7.44 6.47 4.87
N ARG A 17 7.23 7.45 5.74
CA ARG A 17 6.12 7.48 6.69
C ARG A 17 5.57 8.89 6.78
N ILE A 18 4.24 9.02 6.76
CA ILE A 18 3.57 10.31 6.91
C ILE A 18 2.26 10.14 7.70
N ALA A 19 1.98 11.09 8.59
CA ALA A 19 0.66 11.24 9.17
C ALA A 19 -0.26 11.96 8.16
N LEU A 20 -1.42 11.39 7.91
CA LEU A 20 -2.43 11.89 7.01
C LEU A 20 -3.59 12.52 7.81
N PRO A 21 -4.21 13.60 7.31
CA PRO A 21 -5.42 14.13 7.91
C PRO A 21 -6.53 13.09 7.80
N HIS A 22 -7.45 13.06 8.76
CA HIS A 22 -8.64 12.22 8.67
C HIS A 22 -9.73 12.89 7.82
N SER A 23 -9.46 12.97 6.52
CA SER A 23 -10.38 13.57 5.53
C SER A 23 -10.01 13.13 4.12
N ALA A 24 -10.88 13.40 3.14
CA ALA A 24 -10.61 13.10 1.73
C ALA A 24 -9.32 13.74 1.18
N ALA A 25 -8.79 14.78 1.83
CA ALA A 25 -7.50 15.40 1.48
C ALA A 25 -6.31 14.44 1.67
N ALA A 26 -6.46 13.35 2.43
CA ALA A 26 -5.44 12.32 2.61
C ALA A 26 -5.06 11.61 1.31
N VAL A 27 -6.04 11.34 0.44
CA VAL A 27 -5.86 10.54 -0.79
C VAL A 27 -4.81 11.15 -1.74
N PRO A 28 -4.90 12.42 -2.16
CA PRO A 28 -3.88 13.00 -3.04
C PRO A 28 -2.49 13.06 -2.40
N VAL A 29 -2.41 13.29 -1.08
CA VAL A 29 -1.14 13.28 -0.33
C VAL A 29 -0.51 11.88 -0.34
N ALA A 30 -1.32 10.86 -0.10
CA ALA A 30 -0.89 9.46 -0.10
C ALA A 30 -0.37 9.02 -1.47
N ARG A 31 -1.11 9.35 -2.55
CA ARG A 31 -0.67 9.08 -3.93
C ARG A 31 0.63 9.79 -4.28
N ALA A 32 0.79 11.04 -3.84
CA ALA A 32 2.03 11.78 -4.06
C ALA A 32 3.22 11.11 -3.35
N LEU A 33 3.05 10.65 -2.11
CA LEU A 33 4.13 9.96 -1.39
C LEU A 33 4.57 8.67 -2.09
N VAL A 34 3.62 7.84 -2.53
CA VAL A 34 3.94 6.58 -3.24
C VAL A 34 4.66 6.85 -4.56
N ARG A 35 4.17 7.82 -5.34
CA ARG A 35 4.82 8.22 -6.60
C ARG A 35 6.25 8.69 -6.36
N THR A 36 6.46 9.53 -5.35
CA THR A 36 7.79 10.03 -4.98
C THR A 36 8.71 8.89 -4.54
N ALA A 37 8.24 8.02 -3.64
CA ALA A 37 9.02 6.88 -3.15
C ALA A 37 9.48 5.96 -4.29
N LEU A 38 8.57 5.61 -5.20
CA LEU A 38 8.88 4.76 -6.35
C LEU A 38 9.83 5.45 -7.35
N ALA A 39 9.66 6.75 -7.57
CA ALA A 39 10.51 7.51 -8.50
C ALA A 39 11.92 7.76 -7.96
N GLU A 40 12.07 8.05 -6.66
CA GLU A 40 13.36 8.35 -6.02
C GLU A 40 14.40 7.22 -6.16
N LEU A 41 13.93 5.97 -6.22
CA LEU A 41 14.78 4.79 -6.37
C LEU A 41 14.63 4.08 -7.71
N GLU A 42 13.93 4.69 -8.68
CA GLU A 42 13.60 4.07 -9.98
C GLU A 42 13.01 2.66 -9.81
N HIS A 43 12.13 2.49 -8.82
CA HIS A 43 11.68 1.18 -8.38
C HIS A 43 10.77 0.51 -9.40
N GLY A 44 10.95 -0.80 -9.59
CA GLY A 44 10.28 -1.53 -10.67
C GLY A 44 8.80 -1.83 -10.42
N ALA A 45 8.21 -1.48 -9.28
CA ALA A 45 6.78 -1.73 -9.01
C ALA A 45 5.90 -0.85 -9.91
N ASP A 46 4.71 -1.35 -10.27
CA ASP A 46 3.75 -0.58 -11.07
C ASP A 46 3.23 0.63 -10.28
N CYS A 47 3.66 1.83 -10.68
CA CYS A 47 3.32 3.07 -10.01
C CYS A 47 1.83 3.40 -10.08
N ASP A 48 1.18 3.17 -11.24
CA ASP A 48 -0.23 3.47 -11.41
C ASP A 48 -1.09 2.55 -10.53
N THR A 49 -0.74 1.26 -10.50
CA THR A 49 -1.40 0.29 -9.62
C THR A 49 -1.13 0.60 -8.14
N ALA A 50 0.09 0.96 -7.77
CA ALA A 50 0.43 1.32 -6.39
C ALA A 50 -0.38 2.53 -5.91
N GLU A 51 -0.45 3.58 -6.72
CA GLU A 51 -1.25 4.77 -6.41
C GLU A 51 -2.74 4.47 -6.27
N LEU A 52 -3.30 3.67 -7.19
CA LEU A 52 -4.70 3.27 -7.14
C LEU A 52 -5.00 2.54 -5.83
N LEU A 53 -4.23 1.50 -5.52
CA LEU A 53 -4.46 0.70 -4.31
C LEU A 53 -4.23 1.50 -3.03
N THR A 54 -3.27 2.42 -3.03
CA THR A 54 -3.07 3.35 -1.91
C THR A 54 -4.26 4.28 -1.74
N ALA A 55 -4.83 4.81 -2.82
CA ALA A 55 -6.01 5.65 -2.74
C ALA A 55 -7.21 4.90 -2.13
N GLU A 56 -7.47 3.68 -2.60
CA GLU A 56 -8.53 2.83 -2.06
C GLU A 56 -8.30 2.50 -0.57
N LEU A 57 -7.06 2.17 -0.20
CA LEU A 57 -6.72 1.80 1.18
C LEU A 57 -6.88 2.99 2.15
N VAL A 58 -6.42 4.18 1.74
CA VAL A 58 -6.56 5.41 2.54
C VAL A 58 -8.02 5.87 2.61
N ALA A 59 -8.77 5.78 1.52
CA ALA A 59 -10.20 6.11 1.51
C ALA A 59 -10.97 5.21 2.49
N ASN A 60 -10.72 3.90 2.47
CA ASN A 60 -11.33 2.96 3.43
C ASN A 60 -10.99 3.32 4.89
N ALA A 61 -9.74 3.71 5.17
CA ALA A 61 -9.35 4.10 6.53
C ALA A 61 -10.06 5.38 6.99
N VAL A 62 -10.19 6.38 6.11
CA VAL A 62 -10.91 7.63 6.42
C VAL A 62 -12.42 7.37 6.58
N GLU A 63 -13.02 6.50 5.76
CA GLU A 63 -14.46 6.24 5.81
C GLU A 63 -14.87 5.41 7.04
N HIS A 64 -14.02 4.48 7.47
CA HIS A 64 -14.39 3.48 8.46
C HIS A 64 -13.81 3.70 9.86
N THR A 65 -13.09 4.80 10.10
CA THR A 65 -12.53 5.09 11.44
C THR A 65 -12.97 6.45 11.96
N SER A 66 -12.91 6.62 13.28
CA SER A 66 -13.25 7.89 13.93
C SER A 66 -12.19 8.96 13.65
N GLY A 67 -12.64 10.18 13.32
CA GLY A 67 -11.78 11.29 12.90
C GLY A 67 -10.90 11.96 13.96
N ASP A 68 -10.88 11.43 15.18
CA ASP A 68 -10.19 12.05 16.32
C ASP A 68 -8.67 11.82 16.30
N THR A 69 -8.19 10.83 15.53
CA THR A 69 -6.76 10.48 15.44
C THR A 69 -6.32 10.45 13.97
N PRO A 70 -5.12 10.98 13.64
CA PRO A 70 -4.56 10.85 12.30
C PRO A 70 -4.37 9.40 11.87
N ILE A 71 -4.51 9.16 10.58
CA ILE A 71 -4.14 7.91 9.93
C ILE A 71 -2.66 8.00 9.55
N GLU A 72 -1.88 6.94 9.66
CA GLU A 72 -0.48 6.92 9.22
C GLU A 72 -0.31 6.07 7.97
N LEU A 73 0.38 6.60 6.96
CA LEU A 73 0.77 5.87 5.76
C LEU A 73 2.25 5.51 5.84
N VAL A 74 2.56 4.24 5.59
CA VAL A 74 3.92 3.71 5.49
C VAL A 74 4.11 3.09 4.11
N VAL A 75 5.17 3.48 3.42
CA VAL A 75 5.59 2.89 2.15
C VAL A 75 6.96 2.26 2.38
N GLU A 76 7.08 0.96 2.14
CA GLU A 76 8.33 0.23 2.22
C GLU A 76 8.68 -0.33 0.83
N LEU A 77 9.86 0.04 0.33
CA LEU A 77 10.40 -0.51 -0.90
C LEU A 77 11.37 -1.63 -0.56
N LEU A 78 11.09 -2.79 -1.15
CA LEU A 78 11.85 -4.02 -1.04
C LEU A 78 12.45 -4.37 -2.40
N PRO A 79 13.52 -5.15 -2.46
CA PRO A 79 14.15 -5.54 -3.73
C PRO A 79 13.19 -6.27 -4.67
N THR A 80 12.19 -6.95 -4.10
CA THR A 80 11.21 -7.77 -4.82
C THR A 80 9.88 -7.08 -5.06
N GLY A 81 9.68 -5.85 -4.55
CA GLY A 81 8.39 -5.16 -4.65
C GLY A 81 8.23 -4.00 -3.69
N CYS A 82 6.99 -3.56 -3.49
CA CYS A 82 6.67 -2.56 -2.48
C CYS A 82 5.59 -3.10 -1.53
N GLN A 83 5.64 -2.67 -0.28
CA GLN A 83 4.56 -2.85 0.69
C GLN A 83 4.05 -1.47 1.08
N VAL A 84 2.73 -1.28 1.02
CA VAL A 84 2.07 -0.08 1.51
C VAL A 84 1.17 -0.47 2.66
N GLU A 85 1.27 0.28 3.75
CA GLU A 85 0.46 0.09 4.95
C GLU A 85 -0.24 1.39 5.35
N VAL A 86 -1.48 1.25 5.77
CA VAL A 86 -2.25 2.31 6.40
C VAL A 86 -2.58 1.87 7.82
N HIS A 87 -2.14 2.68 8.78
CA HIS A 87 -2.36 2.47 10.21
C HIS A 87 -3.47 3.39 10.67
N ASP A 88 -4.44 2.83 11.38
CA ASP A 88 -5.58 3.54 11.91
C ASP A 88 -5.87 3.08 13.34
N PRO A 89 -6.54 3.91 14.16
CA PRO A 89 -6.73 3.63 15.58
C PRO A 89 -7.82 2.59 15.86
N ASP A 90 -8.61 2.19 14.86
CA ASP A 90 -9.72 1.28 15.05
C ASP A 90 -9.21 -0.18 15.01
N PRO A 91 -9.31 -0.95 16.10
CA PRO A 91 -8.86 -2.34 16.11
C PRO A 91 -9.76 -3.28 15.29
N ALA A 92 -10.94 -2.83 14.84
CA ALA A 92 -11.87 -3.65 14.06
C ALA A 92 -11.24 -4.08 12.73
N PRO A 93 -11.31 -5.38 12.37
CA PRO A 93 -10.73 -5.87 11.12
C PRO A 93 -11.40 -5.20 9.92
N PRO A 94 -10.65 -4.88 8.85
CA PRO A 94 -11.18 -4.26 7.65
C PRO A 94 -12.01 -5.27 6.85
N GLY A 95 -13.31 -5.35 7.12
CA GLY A 95 -14.32 -6.08 6.34
C GLY A 95 -13.84 -7.36 5.65
N HIS A 96 -14.27 -7.56 4.40
CA HIS A 96 -13.98 -8.75 3.58
C HIS A 96 -12.60 -8.68 2.87
N LEU A 97 -11.57 -8.06 3.47
CA LEU A 97 -10.24 -7.96 2.84
C LEU A 97 -9.56 -9.33 2.66
N THR A 98 -9.80 -10.27 3.57
CA THR A 98 -9.20 -11.62 3.54
C THR A 98 -10.21 -12.74 3.28
N GLN A 99 -11.50 -12.41 3.20
CA GLN A 99 -12.58 -13.37 2.90
C GLN A 99 -13.30 -12.96 1.62
N PRO A 100 -13.58 -13.89 0.69
CA PRO A 100 -14.42 -13.57 -0.45
C PRO A 100 -15.80 -13.12 0.01
N ASP A 101 -16.25 -11.96 -0.46
CA ASP A 101 -17.64 -11.56 -0.31
C ASP A 101 -18.48 -12.57 -1.11
N THR A 102 -19.54 -13.09 -0.48
CA THR A 102 -20.45 -14.06 -1.14
C THR A 102 -21.51 -13.34 -1.97
N ARG A 103 -21.49 -12.01 -1.97
CA ARG A 103 -22.36 -11.16 -2.77
C ARG A 103 -21.55 -10.57 -3.91
N ASP A 104 -22.07 -10.70 -5.13
CA ASP A 104 -21.52 -9.94 -6.26
C ASP A 104 -21.66 -8.45 -5.96
N PRO A 105 -20.57 -7.66 -6.03
CA PRO A 105 -20.65 -6.23 -5.90
C PRO A 105 -21.50 -5.68 -7.05
N ASP A 106 -22.50 -4.87 -6.72
CA ASP A 106 -23.33 -4.22 -7.74
C ASP A 106 -22.42 -3.37 -8.66
N PRO A 107 -22.47 -3.58 -10.00
CA PRO A 107 -21.67 -2.84 -10.97
C PRO A 107 -21.99 -1.33 -11.03
N TRP A 108 -22.97 -0.84 -10.27
CA TRP A 108 -23.28 0.58 -10.11
C TRP A 108 -22.99 1.12 -8.70
N GLN A 109 -22.61 0.27 -7.75
CA GLN A 109 -22.18 0.71 -6.41
C GLN A 109 -20.68 1.03 -6.42
N GLU A 110 -20.34 2.26 -6.06
CA GLU A 110 -18.96 2.72 -5.87
C GLU A 110 -18.43 2.29 -4.50
N HIS A 111 -19.30 2.26 -3.48
CA HIS A 111 -18.95 1.83 -2.12
C HIS A 111 -18.72 0.31 -2.08
N GLY A 112 -17.53 -0.12 -1.65
CA GLY A 112 -17.17 -1.53 -1.47
C GLY A 112 -16.25 -2.13 -2.55
N ARG A 113 -15.88 -1.36 -3.59
CA ARG A 113 -14.89 -1.83 -4.60
C ARG A 113 -13.45 -1.76 -4.14
N GLY A 114 -13.12 -0.89 -3.18
CA GLY A 114 -11.74 -0.67 -2.77
C GLY A 114 -11.05 -1.95 -2.29
N LEU A 115 -11.69 -2.71 -1.41
CA LEU A 115 -11.14 -4.00 -0.95
C LEU A 115 -11.07 -5.05 -2.08
N LEU A 116 -11.99 -5.03 -3.04
CA LEU A 116 -11.93 -5.89 -4.22
C LEU A 116 -10.73 -5.55 -5.10
N LEU A 117 -10.51 -4.27 -5.40
CA LEU A 117 -9.36 -3.81 -6.19
C LEU A 117 -8.04 -4.19 -5.51
N ILE A 118 -7.93 -3.94 -4.20
CA ILE A 118 -6.76 -4.33 -3.40
C ILE A 118 -6.49 -5.83 -3.54
N ARG A 119 -7.51 -6.68 -3.40
CA ARG A 119 -7.35 -8.13 -3.53
C ARG A 119 -7.03 -8.59 -4.95
N ALA A 120 -7.60 -7.93 -5.96
CA ALA A 120 -7.46 -8.34 -7.35
C ALA A 120 -6.10 -7.94 -7.96
N LEU A 121 -5.55 -6.80 -7.55
CA LEU A 121 -4.36 -6.21 -8.17
C LEU A 121 -3.08 -6.39 -7.33
N SER A 122 -3.19 -6.65 -6.03
CA SER A 122 -2.03 -6.91 -5.18
C SER A 122 -1.52 -8.34 -5.30
N SER A 123 -0.22 -8.57 -5.09
CA SER A 123 0.32 -9.93 -4.94
C SER A 123 -0.07 -10.57 -3.62
N SER A 124 -0.32 -9.74 -2.60
CA SER A 124 -0.85 -10.14 -1.31
C SER A 124 -1.34 -8.90 -0.55
N CYS A 125 -2.33 -9.09 0.29
CA CYS A 125 -2.87 -8.06 1.16
C CYS A 125 -3.33 -8.68 2.48
N GLY A 126 -3.54 -7.84 3.48
CA GLY A 126 -4.06 -8.29 4.76
C GLY A 126 -4.17 -7.16 5.77
N HIS A 127 -4.36 -7.54 7.01
CA HIS A 127 -4.33 -6.64 8.14
C HIS A 127 -3.66 -7.32 9.33
N ARG A 128 -3.18 -6.52 10.28
CA ARG A 128 -2.68 -7.00 11.58
C ARG A 128 -3.04 -5.99 12.68
N PRO A 129 -3.30 -6.44 13.91
CA PRO A 129 -3.37 -5.56 15.06
C PRO A 129 -2.04 -4.82 15.28
N THR A 130 -2.10 -3.59 15.79
CA THR A 130 -0.96 -2.81 16.27
C THR A 130 -1.19 -2.43 17.73
N GLU A 131 -0.22 -1.78 18.38
CA GLU A 131 -0.38 -1.32 19.77
C GLU A 131 -1.50 -0.29 19.94
N THR A 132 -1.83 0.45 18.87
CA THR A 132 -2.75 1.59 18.89
C THR A 132 -3.99 1.40 18.03
N GLY A 133 -4.16 0.24 17.38
CA GLY A 133 -5.27 -0.04 16.47
C GLY A 133 -4.94 -1.18 15.51
N LYS A 134 -4.87 -0.89 14.22
CA LYS A 134 -4.49 -1.86 13.19
C LYS A 134 -3.63 -1.26 12.08
N ALA A 135 -3.00 -2.14 11.32
CA ALA A 135 -2.36 -1.83 10.05
C ALA A 135 -2.98 -2.68 8.96
N VAL A 136 -3.54 -2.03 7.94
CA VAL A 136 -4.06 -2.68 6.73
C VAL A 136 -3.03 -2.46 5.62
N TRP A 137 -2.75 -3.49 4.82
CA TRP A 137 -1.61 -3.45 3.91
C TRP A 137 -1.86 -4.22 2.61
N PHE A 138 -1.10 -3.84 1.58
CA PHE A 138 -0.95 -4.59 0.34
C PHE A 138 0.50 -4.63 -0.12
N ARG A 139 0.84 -5.60 -0.96
CA ARG A 139 2.12 -5.71 -1.65
C ARG A 139 1.95 -5.75 -3.15
N LEU A 140 2.88 -5.12 -3.87
CA LEU A 140 3.03 -5.27 -5.32
C LEU A 140 4.42 -5.81 -5.62
N PRO A 141 4.57 -6.73 -6.60
CA PRO A 141 5.87 -7.15 -7.05
C PRO A 141 6.52 -6.06 -7.91
N VAL A 142 7.84 -6.13 -8.10
CA VAL A 142 8.46 -5.43 -9.22
C VAL A 142 7.92 -6.00 -10.54
N VAL A 143 7.58 -5.13 -11.47
CA VAL A 143 7.23 -5.48 -12.86
C VAL A 143 8.53 -5.72 -13.61
N PRO A 144 8.72 -6.89 -14.24
CA PRO A 144 9.86 -7.11 -15.12
C PRO A 144 9.86 -6.06 -16.24
N PRO A 145 11.00 -5.45 -16.59
CA PRO A 145 11.04 -4.51 -17.70
C PRO A 145 10.53 -5.20 -18.96
N GLN A 146 9.44 -4.70 -19.53
CA GLN A 146 8.90 -5.24 -20.76
C GLN A 146 9.95 -5.03 -21.86
N ARG A 147 10.51 -6.12 -22.41
CA ARG A 147 11.35 -6.02 -23.60
C ARG A 147 10.46 -5.48 -24.73
N ARG A 148 10.71 -4.25 -25.17
CA ARG A 148 10.15 -3.78 -26.45
C ARG A 148 10.64 -4.72 -27.56
N PRO A 149 9.76 -5.26 -28.41
CA PRO A 149 10.22 -5.91 -29.62
C PRO A 149 10.95 -4.89 -30.49
N ALA A 150 12.08 -5.31 -31.06
CA ALA A 150 12.93 -4.53 -31.95
C ALA A 150 12.26 -4.25 -33.29
#